data_AF-A0A3D1KGH9-F1
#
_entry.id   AF-A0A3D1KGH9-F1
#
_cell.length_a   1.000
_cell.length_b   1.000
_cell.length_c   1.000
_cell.angle_alpha   90.00
_cell.angle_beta   90.00
_cell.angle_gamma   90.00
#
_symmetry.space_group_name_H-M   'P 1'
#
loop_
_entity.id
_entity.type
_entity.pdbx_description
1 polymer ?
#
loop_
_entity_poly.entity_id
_entity_poly.type
_entity_poly.pdbx_seq_one_letter_code
_entity_poly.pdbx_strand_id
1 'polypeptide(L)'
;MVSVEKFIEKLLLKHDCVIMPGLGGFVTHYEPPYRDEESGLFYPPTRTIGFNARLKINDGLLVQAYMQAFDTNYPEANRMVEREIERVKELLHSQGAFDFDNLGLLELKADNELLFTPKNQGGIVAPTLYGLDAYASAPYVAPVKVTQPIETAEA
;
A
#
# COMPACT_ATOMS: atom_id res chain seq x y z
N MET A 1 -1.67 -24.17 -4.73
CA MET A 1 -0.55 -23.45 -5.38
C MET A 1 -0.53 -22.04 -4.83
N VAL A 2 0.62 -21.55 -4.36
CA VAL A 2 0.74 -20.16 -3.87
C VAL A 2 1.04 -19.28 -5.08
N SER A 3 0.13 -18.39 -5.45
CA SER A 3 0.30 -17.46 -6.58
C SER A 3 1.29 -16.34 -6.24
N VAL A 4 1.94 -15.79 -7.27
CA VAL A 4 2.88 -14.66 -7.14
C VAL A 4 2.24 -13.44 -6.47
N GLU A 5 0.94 -13.24 -6.69
CA GLU A 5 0.13 -12.18 -6.06
C GLU A 5 0.25 -12.19 -4.53
N LYS A 6 0.14 -13.37 -3.90
CA LYS A 6 0.22 -13.53 -2.44
C LYS A 6 1.64 -13.30 -1.90
N PHE A 7 2.65 -13.57 -2.72
CA PHE A 7 4.04 -13.26 -2.35
C PHE A 7 4.28 -11.76 -2.38
N ILE A 8 3.81 -11.08 -3.43
CA ILE A 8 3.90 -9.61 -3.55
C ILE A 8 3.16 -8.95 -2.40
N GLU A 9 1.94 -9.41 -2.10
CA GLU A 9 1.15 -8.92 -0.96
C GLU A 9 1.93 -9.02 0.35
N LYS A 10 2.45 -10.21 0.68
CA LYS A 10 3.24 -10.40 1.90
C LYS A 10 4.51 -9.58 1.94
N LEU A 11 5.17 -9.40 0.80
CA LEU A 11 6.39 -8.61 0.70
C LEU A 11 6.10 -7.11 0.90
N LEU A 12 5.03 -6.59 0.30
CA LEU A 12 4.62 -5.19 0.45
C LEU A 12 4.18 -4.84 1.89
N LEU A 13 3.81 -5.83 2.71
CA LEU A 13 3.58 -5.61 4.14
C LEU A 13 4.86 -5.27 4.90
N LYS A 14 6.01 -5.73 4.43
CA LYS A 14 7.32 -5.58 5.10
C LYS A 14 8.28 -4.62 4.39
N HIS A 15 8.12 -4.44 3.08
CA HIS A 15 9.03 -3.72 2.21
C HIS A 15 8.29 -2.67 1.38
N ASP A 16 8.94 -1.54 1.15
CA ASP A 16 8.35 -0.41 0.43
C ASP A 16 8.35 -0.57 -1.09
N CYS A 17 9.18 -1.48 -1.61
CA CYS A 17 9.31 -1.75 -3.03
C CYS A 17 9.41 -3.25 -3.24
N VAL A 18 8.69 -3.78 -4.23
CA VAL A 18 8.76 -5.18 -4.66
C VAL A 18 8.76 -5.22 -6.17
N ILE A 19 9.80 -5.83 -6.75
CA ILE A 19 10.05 -5.73 -8.17
C ILE A 19 9.80 -7.07 -8.87
N MET A 20 9.02 -7.02 -9.95
CA MET A 20 8.80 -8.13 -10.86
C MET A 20 9.67 -7.95 -12.11
N PRO A 21 10.78 -8.71 -12.24
CA PRO A 21 11.69 -8.60 -13.37
C PRO A 21 10.98 -8.63 -14.72
N GLY A 22 11.15 -7.56 -15.49
CA GLY A 22 10.59 -7.45 -16.84
C GLY A 22 9.10 -7.10 -16.93
N LEU A 23 8.40 -6.89 -15.81
CA LEU A 23 7.05 -6.32 -15.80
C LEU A 23 7.07 -4.90 -15.17
N GLY A 24 7.70 -4.74 -14.01
CA GLY A 24 7.82 -3.46 -13.32
C GLY A 24 7.98 -3.64 -11.80
N GLY A 25 7.88 -2.55 -11.05
CA GLY A 25 7.93 -2.57 -9.58
C GLY A 25 6.66 -2.03 -8.94
N PHE A 26 6.20 -2.70 -7.89
CA PHE A 26 5.22 -2.15 -6.96
C PHE A 26 5.95 -1.32 -5.92
N VAL A 27 5.49 -0.11 -5.73
CA VAL A 27 6.06 0.83 -4.75
C VAL A 27 4.94 1.28 -3.85
N THR A 28 5.12 1.16 -2.56
CA THR A 28 4.19 1.74 -1.61
C THR A 28 4.61 3.16 -1.26
N HIS A 29 3.65 4.06 -1.18
CA HIS A 29 3.84 5.42 -0.72
C HIS A 29 3.20 5.58 0.66
N TYR A 30 3.95 6.16 1.60
CA TYR A 30 3.40 6.53 2.90
C TYR A 30 2.75 7.90 2.79
N GLU A 31 1.46 7.97 3.11
CA GLU A 31 0.70 9.20 3.19
C GLU A 31 0.58 9.60 4.67
N PRO A 32 1.05 10.81 5.04
CA PRO A 32 0.96 11.26 6.43
C PRO A 32 -0.51 11.51 6.82
N PRO A 33 -0.83 11.40 8.14
CA PRO A 33 -2.15 11.74 8.62
C PRO A 33 -2.43 13.21 8.34
N TYR A 34 -3.65 13.50 7.88
CA TYR A 34 -4.07 14.85 7.58
C TYR A 34 -5.44 15.13 8.19
N ARG A 35 -5.66 16.40 8.53
CA ARG A 35 -6.95 16.90 8.95
C ARG A 35 -7.63 17.52 7.75
N ASP A 36 -8.83 17.06 7.45
CA ASP A 36 -9.67 17.72 6.48
C ASP A 36 -10.39 18.89 7.16
N GLU A 37 -10.12 20.12 6.70
CA GLU A 37 -10.66 21.32 7.34
C GLU A 37 -12.15 21.51 7.06
N GLU A 38 -12.65 21.01 5.92
CA GLU A 38 -14.06 21.10 5.54
C GLU A 38 -14.95 20.17 6.36
N SER A 39 -14.55 18.90 6.51
CA SER A 39 -15.31 17.91 7.30
C SER A 39 -14.93 17.88 8.79
N GLY A 40 -13.81 18.49 9.18
CA GLY A 40 -13.28 18.42 10.54
C GLY A 40 -12.80 17.03 10.96
N LEU A 41 -12.65 16.11 10.01
CA LEU A 41 -12.20 14.74 10.22
C LEU A 41 -10.67 14.65 10.23
N PHE A 42 -10.15 13.83 11.12
CA PHE A 42 -8.75 13.44 11.12
C PHE A 42 -8.61 12.10 10.43
N TYR A 43 -7.87 12.08 9.32
CA TYR A 43 -7.52 10.87 8.61
C TYR A 43 -6.21 10.30 9.16
N PRO A 44 -6.15 8.98 9.42
CA PRO A 44 -4.94 8.32 9.89
C PRO A 44 -3.88 8.28 8.78
N PRO A 45 -2.62 7.94 9.11
CA PRO A 45 -1.62 7.68 8.08
C PRO A 45 -2.04 6.46 7.26
N THR A 46 -1.98 6.58 5.95
CA THR A 46 -2.31 5.52 5.01
C THR A 46 -1.09 5.12 4.20
N ARG A 47 -1.14 3.94 3.58
CA ARG A 47 -0.07 3.45 2.72
C ARG A 47 -0.64 3.05 1.37
N THR A 48 -0.47 3.89 0.37
CA THR A 48 -1.01 3.66 -0.98
C THR A 48 -0.04 2.83 -1.81
N ILE A 49 -0.53 2.06 -2.78
CA ILE A 49 0.31 1.32 -3.74
C ILE A 49 0.31 2.05 -5.07
N GLY A 50 1.49 2.25 -5.62
CA GLY A 50 1.71 2.56 -7.03
C GLY A 50 2.42 1.41 -7.74
N PHE A 51 2.24 1.36 -9.05
CA PHE A 51 3.01 0.47 -9.92
C PHE A 51 3.83 1.32 -10.89
N ASN A 52 5.08 0.92 -11.11
CA ASN A 52 5.99 1.59 -12.03
C ASN A 52 6.67 0.57 -12.96
N ALA A 53 6.23 0.54 -14.22
CA ALA A 53 6.78 -0.32 -15.26
C ALA A 53 8.24 -0.01 -15.64
N ARG A 54 8.71 1.22 -15.36
CA ARG A 54 10.08 1.65 -15.68
C ARG A 54 11.10 1.18 -14.62
N LEU A 55 10.63 0.74 -13.46
CA LEU A 55 11.47 0.25 -12.39
C LEU A 55 11.95 -1.17 -12.75
N LYS A 56 13.15 -1.25 -13.34
CA LYS A 56 13.78 -2.52 -13.79
C LYS A 56 14.91 -3.00 -12.88
N ILE A 57 15.21 -2.29 -11.80
CA ILE A 57 16.28 -2.63 -10.87
C ILE A 57 15.80 -3.81 -10.05
N ASN A 58 16.32 -5.02 -10.24
CA ASN A 58 15.90 -6.16 -9.42
C ASN A 58 16.42 -6.01 -7.98
N ASP A 59 15.51 -5.96 -7.02
CA ASP A 59 15.79 -5.94 -5.57
C ASP A 59 16.05 -7.35 -5.00
N GLY A 60 15.73 -8.41 -5.76
CA GLY A 60 15.90 -9.80 -5.35
C GLY A 60 14.92 -10.27 -4.27
N LEU A 61 13.99 -9.40 -3.82
CA LEU A 61 13.07 -9.71 -2.73
C LEU A 61 12.11 -10.84 -3.08
N LEU A 62 11.60 -10.82 -4.31
CA LEU A 62 10.69 -11.86 -4.78
C LEU A 62 11.39 -13.23 -4.86
N VAL A 63 12.61 -13.28 -5.40
CA VAL A 63 13.41 -14.52 -5.48
C VAL A 63 13.72 -15.04 -4.08
N GLN A 64 14.12 -14.17 -3.16
CA GLN A 64 14.41 -14.55 -1.78
C GLN A 64 13.15 -15.10 -1.07
N ALA A 65 11.98 -14.52 -1.30
CA ALA A 65 10.73 -15.01 -0.74
C ALA A 65 10.37 -16.42 -1.26
N TYR A 66 10.61 -16.68 -2.55
CA TYR A 66 10.43 -18.00 -3.15
C TYR A 66 11.43 -19.03 -2.58
N MET A 67 12.70 -18.65 -2.43
CA MET A 67 13.70 -19.51 -1.78
C MET A 67 13.25 -19.92 -0.38
N GLN A 68 12.75 -18.97 0.42
CA GLN A 68 12.29 -19.25 1.79
C GLN A 68 11.01 -20.10 1.83
N ALA A 69 10.09 -19.92 0.87
CA ALA A 69 8.82 -20.63 0.88
C ALA A 69 8.90 -22.04 0.30
N PHE A 70 9.80 -22.28 -0.66
CA PHE A 70 9.95 -23.56 -1.35
C PHE A 70 11.25 -24.31 -0.99
N ASP A 71 12.04 -23.77 -0.04
CA ASP A 71 13.34 -24.29 0.39
C ASP A 71 14.25 -24.69 -0.79
N THR A 72 14.43 -23.73 -1.69
CA THR A 72 15.13 -23.93 -2.96
C THR A 72 16.32 -23.00 -3.10
N ASN A 73 17.23 -23.33 -4.00
CA ASN A 73 18.40 -22.53 -4.30
C ASN A 73 18.06 -21.35 -5.23
N TYR A 74 18.92 -20.33 -5.25
CA TYR A 74 18.72 -19.10 -6.01
C TYR A 74 18.36 -19.32 -7.50
N PRO A 75 19.09 -20.16 -8.27
CA PRO A 75 18.79 -20.33 -9.70
C PRO A 75 17.43 -21.00 -9.94
N GLU A 76 17.01 -21.95 -9.10
CA GLU A 76 15.70 -22.58 -9.24
C GLU A 76 14.57 -21.65 -8.79
N ALA A 77 14.74 -20.89 -7.69
CA ALA A 77 13.79 -19.85 -7.29
C ALA A 77 13.59 -18.80 -8.40
N ASN A 78 14.69 -18.35 -9.01
CA ASN A 78 14.62 -17.37 -10.08
C ASN A 78 13.85 -17.90 -11.29
N ARG A 79 14.09 -19.17 -11.68
CA ARG A 79 13.31 -19.83 -12.75
C ARG A 79 11.81 -19.93 -12.42
N MET A 80 11.47 -20.22 -11.16
CA MET A 80 10.07 -20.26 -10.72
C MET A 80 9.41 -18.88 -10.80
N VAL A 81 10.13 -17.83 -10.37
CA VAL A 81 9.66 -16.45 -10.44
C VAL A 81 9.49 -15.99 -11.88
N GLU A 82 10.47 -16.24 -12.75
CA GLU A 82 10.41 -15.90 -14.18
C GLU A 82 9.21 -16.56 -14.85
N ARG A 83 8.95 -17.84 -14.59
CA ARG A 83 7.80 -18.57 -15.13
C ARG A 83 6.47 -17.96 -14.72
N GLU A 84 6.33 -17.56 -13.45
CA GLU A 84 5.11 -16.90 -13.00
C GLU A 84 4.94 -15.50 -13.60
N ILE A 85 6.03 -14.75 -13.75
CA ILE A 85 5.99 -13.44 -14.41
C ILE A 85 5.60 -13.58 -15.89
N GLU A 86 6.14 -14.58 -16.59
CA GLU A 86 5.75 -14.89 -17.97
C GLU A 86 4.26 -15.21 -18.06
N ARG A 87 3.73 -16.05 -17.16
CA ARG A 87 2.30 -16.36 -17.10
C ARG A 87 1.44 -15.10 -16.91
N VAL A 88 1.86 -14.20 -16.00
CA VAL A 88 1.15 -12.92 -15.77
C VAL A 88 1.20 -12.04 -17.01
N LYS A 89 2.35 -11.97 -17.68
CA LYS A 89 2.49 -11.23 -18.95
C LYS A 89 1.59 -11.79 -20.03
N GLU A 90 1.55 -13.11 -20.22
CA GLU A 90 0.69 -13.75 -21.20
C GLU A 90 -0.79 -13.42 -20.94
N LEU A 91 -1.21 -13.45 -19.67
CA LEU A 91 -2.57 -13.07 -19.28
C LEU A 91 -2.86 -11.59 -19.55
N LEU A 92 -1.92 -10.68 -19.25
CA LEU A 92 -2.05 -9.26 -19.59
C LEU A 92 -2.18 -9.03 -21.10
N HIS A 93 -1.41 -9.74 -21.92
CA HIS A 93 -1.49 -9.61 -23.38
C HIS A 93 -2.76 -10.25 -23.94
N SER A 94 -3.24 -11.35 -23.35
CA SER A 94 -4.42 -12.07 -23.83
C SER A 94 -5.74 -11.45 -23.38
N GLN A 95 -5.82 -10.98 -22.13
CA GLN A 95 -7.05 -10.46 -21.51
C GLN A 95 -7.04 -8.94 -21.40
N GLY A 96 -5.89 -8.29 -21.57
CA GLY A 96 -5.73 -6.84 -21.39
C GLY A 96 -5.66 -6.40 -19.92
N ALA A 97 -5.92 -7.30 -18.97
CA ALA A 97 -5.90 -7.00 -17.54
C ALA A 97 -5.53 -8.22 -16.69
N PHE A 98 -5.00 -7.97 -15.50
CA PHE A 98 -4.65 -8.96 -14.50
C PHE A 98 -4.99 -8.44 -13.10
N ASP A 99 -5.81 -9.19 -12.36
CA ASP A 99 -6.22 -8.85 -11.00
C ASP A 99 -5.19 -9.41 -10.00
N PHE A 100 -4.62 -8.53 -9.17
CA PHE A 100 -3.74 -8.88 -8.05
C PHE A 100 -4.50 -9.03 -6.72
N ASP A 101 -5.68 -9.62 -6.75
CA ASP A 101 -6.58 -9.95 -5.64
C ASP A 101 -6.80 -8.78 -4.64
N ASN A 102 -5.92 -8.64 -3.64
CA ASN A 102 -5.98 -7.59 -2.61
C ASN A 102 -5.20 -6.31 -2.96
N LEU A 103 -4.31 -6.35 -3.97
CA LEU A 103 -3.45 -5.21 -4.31
C LEU A 103 -4.16 -4.25 -5.26
N GLY A 104 -4.73 -4.77 -6.35
CA GLY A 104 -5.28 -3.94 -7.42
C GLY A 104 -5.38 -4.63 -8.77
N LEU A 105 -5.95 -3.93 -9.73
CA LEU A 105 -6.05 -4.37 -11.12
C LEU A 105 -4.92 -3.74 -11.93
N LEU A 106 -4.17 -4.56 -12.66
CA LEU A 106 -3.18 -4.10 -13.63
C LEU A 106 -3.75 -4.26 -15.04
N GLU A 107 -3.77 -3.20 -15.81
CA GLU A 107 -4.34 -3.14 -17.15
C GLU A 107 -3.27 -2.73 -18.16
N LEU A 108 -3.26 -3.38 -19.31
CA LEU A 108 -2.39 -3.03 -20.44
C LEU A 108 -3.18 -2.12 -21.38
N LYS A 109 -2.81 -0.83 -21.43
CA LYS A 109 -3.38 0.13 -22.38
C LYS A 109 -2.84 -0.09 -23.79
N ALA A 110 -3.56 0.47 -24.76
CA ALA A 110 -3.24 0.39 -26.20
C ALA A 110 -1.84 0.93 -26.57
N ASP A 111 -1.23 1.78 -25.73
CA ASP A 111 0.13 2.33 -25.93
C ASP A 111 1.22 1.48 -25.26
N ASN A 112 0.93 0.20 -24.96
CA ASN A 112 1.81 -0.70 -24.21
C ASN A 112 2.15 -0.18 -22.79
N GLU A 113 1.34 0.74 -22.28
CA GLU A 113 1.48 1.33 -20.95
C GLU A 113 0.68 0.51 -19.94
N LEU A 114 1.35 0.12 -18.85
CA LEU A 114 0.72 -0.60 -17.75
C LEU A 114 0.09 0.40 -16.77
N LEU A 115 -1.23 0.41 -16.70
CA LEU A 115 -1.99 1.18 -15.72
C LEU A 115 -2.34 0.27 -14.54
N PHE A 116 -2.00 0.70 -13.33
CA PHE A 116 -2.39 -0.02 -12.12
C PHE A 116 -3.42 0.78 -11.33
N THR A 117 -4.53 0.13 -11.01
CA THR A 117 -5.61 0.68 -10.20
C THR A 117 -5.66 -0.07 -8.87
N PRO A 118 -5.22 0.53 -7.75
CA PRO A 118 -5.29 -0.13 -6.44
C PRO A 118 -6.75 -0.40 -6.05
N LYS A 119 -7.02 -1.58 -5.50
CA LYS A 119 -8.39 -1.98 -5.13
C LYS A 119 -8.89 -1.27 -3.87
N ASN A 120 -7.96 -0.90 -2.99
CA ASN A 120 -8.26 -0.27 -1.71
C ASN A 120 -7.80 1.20 -1.73
N GLN A 121 -8.76 2.13 -1.82
CA GLN A 121 -8.47 3.56 -1.77
C GLN A 121 -8.01 4.03 -0.38
N GLY A 122 -8.26 3.24 0.67
CA GLY A 122 -7.76 3.48 2.04
C GLY A 122 -6.33 2.98 2.30
N GLY A 123 -5.63 2.49 1.26
CA GLY A 123 -4.28 1.95 1.36
C GLY A 123 -4.19 0.46 1.73
N ILE A 124 -2.98 -0.08 1.69
CA ILE A 124 -2.67 -1.41 2.25
C ILE A 124 -2.71 -1.31 3.77
N VAL A 125 -3.30 -2.33 4.39
CA VAL A 125 -3.13 -2.61 5.81
C VAL A 125 -1.67 -2.96 6.10
N ALA A 126 -0.83 -1.96 6.35
CA ALA A 126 0.47 -2.20 6.94
C ALA A 126 0.26 -2.63 8.40
N PRO A 127 1.02 -3.61 8.93
CA PRO A 127 0.88 -4.05 10.33
C PRO A 127 1.00 -2.91 11.35
N THR A 128 1.73 -1.86 11.01
CA THR A 128 1.95 -0.65 11.83
C THR A 128 0.80 0.35 11.79
N LEU A 129 -0.11 0.24 10.82
CA LEU A 129 -1.23 1.16 10.59
C LEU A 129 -2.59 0.47 10.77
N TYR A 130 -2.60 -0.80 11.17
CA TYR A 130 -3.83 -1.56 11.38
C TYR A 130 -4.61 -1.03 12.60
N GLY A 131 -5.92 -0.82 12.42
CA GLY A 131 -6.83 -0.41 13.49
C GLY A 131 -6.93 1.11 13.71
N LEU A 132 -6.35 1.92 12.82
CA LEU A 132 -6.56 3.37 12.83
C LEU A 132 -7.71 3.73 11.88
N ASP A 133 -8.80 4.26 12.45
CA ASP A 133 -9.93 4.80 11.69
C ASP A 133 -9.98 6.33 11.79
N ALA A 134 -10.62 6.95 10.80
CA ALA A 134 -10.86 8.37 10.82
C ALA A 134 -11.76 8.75 12.02
N TYR A 135 -11.37 9.80 12.73
CA TYR A 135 -12.11 10.27 13.90
C TYR A 135 -12.44 11.75 13.79
N ALA A 136 -13.65 12.11 14.23
CA ALA A 136 -14.11 13.49 14.33
C ALA A 136 -13.68 14.08 15.68
N SER A 137 -12.81 15.09 15.68
CA SER A 137 -12.48 15.78 16.92
C SER A 137 -13.68 16.57 17.42
N ALA A 138 -14.10 16.37 18.67
CA ALA A 138 -15.02 17.29 19.33
C ALA A 138 -14.34 18.67 19.51
N PRO A 139 -15.06 19.78 19.27
CA PRO A 139 -14.49 21.11 19.46
C PRO A 139 -14.05 21.29 20.92
N TYR A 140 -12.85 21.85 21.11
CA TYR A 140 -12.35 22.18 22.44
C TYR A 140 -13.20 23.28 23.07
N VAL A 141 -13.91 22.96 24.14
CA VAL A 141 -14.61 23.95 24.96
C VAL A 141 -13.65 24.38 26.07
N ALA A 142 -13.13 25.61 25.98
CA ALA A 142 -12.28 26.16 27.03
C ALA A 142 -13.06 26.21 28.36
N PRO A 143 -12.47 25.82 29.50
CA PRO A 143 -13.14 25.95 30.78
C PRO A 143 -13.43 27.43 31.06
N VAL A 144 -14.71 27.74 31.28
CA VAL A 144 -15.15 29.08 31.71
C VAL A 144 -14.49 29.37 33.06
N LYS A 145 -13.62 30.39 33.10
CA LYS A 145 -13.11 30.91 34.37
C LYS A 145 -14.29 31.51 35.13
N VAL A 146 -14.73 30.83 36.19
CA VAL A 146 -15.66 31.39 37.16
C VAL A 146 -14.90 32.49 37.92
N THR A 147 -15.06 33.74 37.49
CA THR A 147 -14.66 34.90 38.29
C THR A 147 -15.53 34.93 39.53
N GLN A 148 -14.96 34.64 40.69
CA GLN A 148 -15.61 34.88 41.98
C GLN A 148 -15.91 36.39 42.11
N PRO A 149 -17.13 36.79 42.51
CA PRO A 149 -17.42 38.19 42.76
C PRO A 149 -16.55 38.67 43.92
N ILE A 150 -15.80 39.75 43.68
CA ILE A 150 -15.02 40.45 44.69
C ILE A 150 -16.06 41.11 45.62
N GLU A 151 -16.22 40.58 46.83
CA GLU A 151 -16.98 41.24 47.89
C GLU A 151 -16.40 42.63 48.12
N THR A 152 -17.24 43.62 47.89
CA THR A 152 -16.96 45.01 48.23
C THR A 152 -17.00 45.11 49.76
N ALA A 153 -15.86 45.35 50.40
CA ALA A 153 -15.81 45.77 51.78
C ALA A 153 -15.28 47.21 51.83
N GLU A 154 -16.23 48.14 51.91
CA GLU A 154 -16.01 49.48 52.48
C GLU A 154 -15.49 49.35 53.92
N ALA A 155 -14.40 50.07 54.23
CA ALA A 155 -14.15 50.73 55.52
C ALA A 155 -12.94 51.66 55.41
#